data_AF-W7MC01-F1
#
_entry.id   AF-W7MC01-F1
#
_cell.length_a   1.000
_cell.length_b   1.000
_cell.length_c   1.000
_cell.angle_alpha   90.00
_cell.angle_beta   90.00
_cell.angle_gamma   90.00
#
_symmetry.space_group_name_H-M   'P 1'
#
loop_
_entity.id
_entity.type
_entity.pdbx_description
1 polymer ?
#
loop_
_entity_poly.entity_id
_entity_poly.type
_entity_poly.pdbx_seq_one_letter_code
_entity_poly.pdbx_strand_id
1 'polypeptide(L)'
;MDGEQDDESLAIENFSRHSDQLSPDIHRIYISHNGQIISTYANSKNDPTCCVHYPPLHDACFPDGVQTVRRDKFEELERLGPDTDLVAYSPYIEGPVVFKYYFLWQYAQMSWKEMNLWMRHPHHPNIVPFDRVVVDELEGRIVGFTCDYVPGGNLEENKSRVFKTKWLQTTHKGRR
;
A
#
# COMPACT_ATOMS: atom_id res chain seq x y z
N MET A 1 -29.85 8.23 -10.43
CA MET A 1 -29.43 7.19 -9.47
C MET A 1 -28.14 6.66 -10.08
N ASP A 2 -27.03 7.22 -9.65
CA ASP A 2 -25.76 7.22 -10.39
C ASP A 2 -24.74 6.37 -9.63
N GLY A 3 -25.13 5.14 -9.30
CA GLY A 3 -24.30 4.20 -8.54
C GLY A 3 -23.42 3.36 -9.45
N GLU A 4 -22.23 3.02 -8.97
CA GLU A 4 -21.43 1.93 -9.56
C GLU A 4 -22.17 0.60 -9.38
N GLN A 5 -21.96 -0.33 -10.31
CA GLN A 5 -22.56 -1.65 -10.22
C GLN A 5 -21.70 -2.50 -9.28
N ASP A 6 -22.25 -2.80 -8.10
CA ASP A 6 -21.54 -3.59 -7.08
C ASP A 6 -21.69 -5.12 -7.32
N ASP A 7 -22.62 -5.56 -8.18
CA ASP A 7 -22.74 -6.96 -8.59
C ASP A 7 -21.82 -7.28 -9.77
N GLU A 8 -20.73 -7.99 -9.49
CA GLU A 8 -19.72 -8.38 -10.47
C GLU A 8 -20.29 -9.24 -11.60
N SER A 9 -21.23 -10.15 -11.31
CA SER A 9 -21.82 -11.03 -12.34
C SER A 9 -22.63 -10.22 -13.34
N LEU A 10 -23.42 -9.27 -12.84
CA LEU A 10 -24.21 -8.38 -13.68
C LEU A 10 -23.33 -7.39 -14.45
N ALA A 11 -22.22 -6.93 -13.86
CA ALA A 11 -21.24 -6.10 -14.54
C ALA A 11 -20.58 -6.85 -15.72
N ILE A 12 -20.12 -8.09 -15.48
CA ILE A 12 -19.52 -8.95 -16.51
C ILE A 12 -20.51 -9.22 -17.64
N GLU A 13 -21.76 -9.57 -17.30
CA GLU A 13 -22.79 -9.83 -18.31
C GLU A 13 -23.01 -8.62 -19.20
N ASN A 14 -23.20 -7.44 -18.61
CA ASN A 14 -23.41 -6.22 -19.39
C ASN A 14 -22.19 -5.84 -20.23
N PHE A 15 -20.97 -5.99 -19.70
CA PHE A 15 -19.74 -5.74 -20.45
C PHE A 15 -19.61 -6.69 -21.65
N SER A 16 -19.83 -7.99 -21.45
CA SER A 16 -19.69 -9.02 -22.50
C SER A 16 -20.58 -8.77 -23.72
N ARG A 17 -21.75 -8.15 -23.54
CA ARG A 17 -22.67 -7.82 -24.64
C ARG A 17 -22.10 -6.76 -25.60
N HIS A 18 -21.17 -5.93 -25.12
CA HIS A 18 -20.64 -4.79 -25.86
C HIS A 18 -19.13 -4.88 -26.11
N SER A 19 -18.44 -5.88 -25.57
CA SER A 19 -16.97 -5.97 -25.58
C SER A 19 -16.39 -5.83 -26.99
N ASP A 20 -17.02 -6.43 -28.00
CA ASP A 20 -16.54 -6.42 -29.38
C ASP A 20 -16.64 -5.04 -30.05
N GLN A 21 -17.43 -4.13 -29.48
CA GLN A 21 -17.70 -2.78 -30.00
C GLN A 21 -16.93 -1.70 -29.23
N LEU A 22 -16.34 -2.06 -28.09
CA LEU A 22 -15.60 -1.13 -27.25
C LEU A 22 -14.15 -1.03 -27.71
N SER A 23 -13.66 0.20 -27.87
CA SER A 23 -12.23 0.44 -28.03
C SER A 23 -11.49 0.02 -26.75
N PRO A 24 -10.27 -0.56 -26.85
CA PRO A 24 -9.41 -0.84 -25.71
C PRO A 24 -9.13 0.36 -24.81
N ASP A 25 -9.23 1.59 -25.33
CA ASP A 25 -8.99 2.82 -24.57
C ASP A 25 -10.17 3.23 -23.67
N ILE A 26 -11.31 2.53 -23.75
CA ILE A 26 -12.48 2.85 -22.92
C ILE A 26 -12.30 2.22 -21.54
N HIS A 27 -12.26 3.07 -20.51
CA HIS A 27 -12.08 2.63 -19.13
C HIS A 27 -13.38 2.58 -18.32
N ARG A 28 -14.42 3.30 -18.75
CA ARG A 28 -15.73 3.30 -18.08
C ARG A 28 -16.87 3.40 -19.09
N ILE A 29 -17.93 2.62 -18.84
CA ILE A 29 -19.18 2.67 -19.60
C ILE A 29 -20.34 2.93 -18.63
N TYR A 30 -21.29 3.76 -19.05
CA TYR A 30 -22.56 3.91 -18.35
C TYR A 30 -23.63 3.22 -19.15
N ILE A 31 -24.42 2.41 -18.47
CA ILE A 31 -25.41 1.54 -19.08
C ILE A 31 -26.78 1.90 -18.52
N SER A 32 -27.79 1.96 -19.38
CA SER A 32 -29.18 2.15 -18.98
C SER A 32 -29.75 0.88 -18.35
N HIS A 33 -30.92 1.01 -17.71
CA HIS A 33 -31.62 -0.12 -17.08
C HIS A 33 -31.95 -1.29 -18.03
N ASN A 34 -31.91 -1.07 -19.35
CA ASN A 34 -32.14 -2.08 -20.38
C ASN A 34 -30.84 -2.64 -20.98
N GLY A 35 -29.68 -2.32 -20.40
CA GLY A 35 -28.40 -2.86 -20.84
C GLY A 35 -27.79 -2.18 -22.06
N GLN A 36 -28.25 -0.99 -22.47
CA GLN A 36 -27.64 -0.23 -23.56
C GLN A 36 -26.62 0.79 -23.06
N ILE A 37 -25.57 1.03 -23.84
CA ILE A 37 -24.56 2.04 -23.52
C ILE A 37 -25.17 3.43 -23.71
N ILE A 38 -25.16 4.23 -22.64
CA ILE A 38 -25.53 5.64 -22.65
C ILE A 38 -24.30 6.49 -22.96
N SER A 39 -23.15 6.16 -22.35
CA SER A 39 -21.90 6.91 -22.56
C SER A 39 -20.66 6.07 -22.27
N THR A 40 -19.54 6.46 -22.85
CA THR A 40 -18.23 5.84 -22.67
C THR A 40 -17.19 6.89 -22.31
N TYR A 41 -16.17 6.50 -21.54
CA TYR A 41 -15.11 7.40 -21.09
C TYR A 41 -13.75 6.74 -21.25
N ALA A 42 -12.85 7.43 -21.93
CA ALA A 42 -11.47 7.02 -22.18
C ALA A 42 -10.44 7.89 -21.43
N ASN A 43 -10.88 8.67 -20.43
CA ASN A 43 -9.96 9.48 -19.64
C ASN A 43 -9.19 8.59 -18.65
N SER A 44 -7.93 8.94 -18.40
CA SER A 44 -7.05 8.20 -17.48
C SER A 44 -7.50 8.23 -16.02
N LYS A 45 -8.43 9.13 -15.64
CA LYS A 45 -9.01 9.12 -14.28
C LYS A 45 -9.93 7.94 -14.04
N ASN A 46 -10.47 7.37 -15.12
CA ASN A 46 -11.35 6.21 -15.07
C ASN A 46 -10.59 4.89 -15.29
N ASP A 47 -9.29 4.94 -15.59
CA ASP A 47 -8.46 3.75 -15.81
C ASP A 47 -8.27 2.99 -14.49
N PRO A 48 -8.81 1.76 -14.37
CA PRO A 48 -8.60 0.97 -13.17
C PRO A 48 -7.21 0.33 -13.12
N THR A 49 -6.40 0.45 -14.17
CA THR A 49 -5.11 -0.24 -14.28
C THR A 49 -4.16 0.22 -13.17
N CYS A 50 -3.85 -0.69 -12.25
CA CYS A 50 -2.86 -0.48 -11.21
C CYS A 50 -1.46 -0.40 -11.82
N CYS A 51 -0.91 0.81 -11.89
CA CYS A 51 0.47 1.02 -12.29
C CYS A 51 1.33 1.22 -11.04
N VAL A 52 2.43 0.48 -10.91
CA VAL A 52 3.38 0.69 -9.84
C VAL A 52 4.18 1.96 -10.11
N HIS A 53 4.22 2.89 -9.16
CA HIS A 53 5.00 4.11 -9.28
C HIS A 53 6.17 4.13 -8.30
N TYR A 54 7.39 4.13 -8.83
CA TYR A 54 8.61 4.23 -8.02
C TYR A 54 9.25 5.61 -8.20
N PRO A 55 9.06 6.53 -7.23
CA PRO A 55 9.65 7.85 -7.32
C PRO A 55 11.18 7.77 -7.19
N PRO A 56 11.94 8.58 -7.95
CA PRO A 56 13.38 8.67 -7.79
C PRO A 56 13.77 9.08 -6.37
N LEU A 57 14.87 8.53 -5.85
CA LEU A 57 15.34 8.85 -4.50
C LEU A 57 15.67 10.34 -4.33
N HIS A 58 16.20 10.99 -5.38
CA HIS A 58 16.61 12.40 -5.32
C HIS A 58 15.43 13.38 -5.27
N ASP A 59 14.22 12.94 -5.64
CA ASP A 59 13.00 13.75 -5.51
C ASP A 59 12.43 13.69 -4.07
N ALA A 60 12.92 12.76 -3.25
CA ALA A 60 12.45 12.56 -1.90
C ALA A 60 13.24 13.40 -0.88
N CYS A 61 12.52 14.00 0.06
CA CYS A 61 13.11 14.79 1.13
C CYS A 61 12.94 14.04 2.46
N PHE A 62 14.02 13.48 3.00
CA PHE A 62 13.99 12.67 4.22
C PHE A 62 14.54 13.43 5.44
N PRO A 63 14.04 13.15 6.65
CA PRO A 63 14.67 13.62 7.88
C PRO A 63 16.10 13.09 8.04
N ASP A 64 16.93 13.85 8.74
CA ASP A 64 18.29 13.43 9.09
C ASP A 64 18.28 12.08 9.83
N GLY A 65 19.17 11.17 9.40
CA GLY A 65 19.33 9.86 10.01
C GLY A 65 18.46 8.74 9.42
N VAL A 66 17.53 9.05 8.52
CA VAL A 66 16.82 8.01 7.76
C VAL A 66 17.78 7.33 6.79
N GLN A 67 17.89 6.00 6.92
CA GLN A 67 18.76 5.20 6.08
C GLN A 67 18.00 4.61 4.89
N THR A 68 18.77 4.30 3.83
CA THR A 68 18.29 3.57 2.66
C THR A 68 18.91 2.19 2.60
N VAL A 69 18.16 1.21 2.10
CA VAL A 69 18.65 -0.14 1.81
C VAL A 69 18.17 -0.60 0.45
N ARG A 70 18.96 -1.40 -0.25
CA ARG A 70 18.55 -1.98 -1.54
C ARG A 70 17.66 -3.20 -1.32
N ARG A 71 16.67 -3.36 -2.18
CA ARG A 71 15.73 -4.51 -2.15
C ARG A 71 16.45 -5.86 -2.26
N ASP A 72 17.50 -5.94 -3.07
CA ASP A 72 18.29 -7.17 -3.26
C ASP A 72 19.13 -7.57 -2.04
N LYS A 73 19.08 -6.79 -0.95
CA LYS A 73 19.64 -7.12 0.36
C LYS A 73 18.63 -7.77 1.29
N PHE A 74 17.46 -8.13 0.79
CA PHE A 74 16.46 -8.86 1.55
C PHE A 74 16.37 -10.32 1.14
N GLU A 75 16.15 -11.16 2.14
CA GLU A 75 15.67 -12.53 1.99
C GLU A 75 14.22 -12.59 2.48
N GLU A 76 13.27 -12.99 1.62
CA GLU A 76 11.86 -13.17 1.99
C GLU A 76 11.72 -14.39 2.91
N LEU A 77 11.21 -14.17 4.12
CA LEU A 77 10.97 -15.21 5.11
C LEU A 77 9.52 -15.71 5.06
N GLU A 78 8.57 -14.79 4.93
CA GLU A 78 7.13 -15.09 4.94
C GLU A 78 6.35 -13.95 4.26
N ARG A 79 5.27 -14.27 3.54
CA ARG A 79 4.32 -13.26 3.07
C ARG A 79 3.21 -13.04 4.10
N LEU A 80 3.17 -11.84 4.69
CA LEU A 80 2.19 -11.49 5.73
C LEU A 80 0.85 -11.02 5.13
N GLY A 81 0.87 -10.52 3.90
CA GLY A 81 -0.32 -10.08 3.19
C GLY A 81 0.01 -9.46 1.83
N PRO A 82 -0.98 -8.85 1.16
CA PRO A 82 -0.73 -8.06 -0.03
C PRO A 82 0.32 -6.98 0.24
N ASP A 83 1.33 -6.93 -0.63
CA ASP A 83 2.37 -5.90 -0.64
C ASP A 83 3.15 -5.77 0.69
N THR A 84 3.14 -6.84 1.50
CA THR A 84 3.73 -6.87 2.84
C THR A 84 4.38 -8.22 3.11
N ASP A 85 5.71 -8.23 3.19
CA ASP A 85 6.50 -9.43 3.45
C ASP A 85 7.32 -9.26 4.75
N LEU A 86 7.51 -10.37 5.47
CA LEU A 86 8.52 -10.50 6.50
C LEU A 86 9.84 -10.84 5.83
N VAL A 87 10.88 -10.04 6.08
CA VAL A 87 12.18 -10.18 5.43
C VAL A 87 13.32 -10.15 6.44
N ALA A 88 14.45 -10.72 6.06
CA ALA A 88 15.72 -10.56 6.77
C ALA A 88 16.72 -9.75 5.92
N TYR A 89 17.53 -8.94 6.59
CA TYR A 89 18.69 -8.31 5.97
C TYR A 89 19.76 -9.35 5.60
N SER A 90 20.46 -9.11 4.47
CA SER A 90 21.58 -9.92 4.00
C SER A 90 22.87 -9.08 3.89
N PRO A 91 23.96 -9.49 4.57
CA PRO A 91 24.05 -10.63 5.49
C PRO A 91 23.15 -10.43 6.73
N TYR A 92 22.81 -11.51 7.43
CA TYR A 92 21.94 -11.46 8.61
C TYR A 92 22.62 -10.71 9.75
N ILE A 93 22.36 -9.41 9.84
CA ILE A 93 22.98 -8.51 10.82
C ILE A 93 21.98 -8.16 11.94
N GLU A 94 20.69 -8.16 11.63
CA GLU A 94 19.60 -7.67 12.48
C GLU A 94 18.45 -8.68 12.52
N GLY A 95 17.44 -8.43 13.36
CA GLY A 95 16.21 -9.23 13.38
C GLY A 95 15.39 -9.09 12.10
N PRO A 96 14.33 -9.91 11.93
CA PRO A 96 13.45 -9.76 10.79
C PRO A 96 12.70 -8.42 10.85
N VAL A 97 12.44 -7.84 9.69
CA VAL A 97 11.68 -6.61 9.52
C VAL A 97 10.51 -6.84 8.59
N VAL A 98 9.50 -5.99 8.68
CA VAL A 98 8.37 -6.02 7.75
C VAL A 98 8.67 -5.06 6.62
N PHE A 99 8.73 -5.59 5.40
CA PHE A 99 8.86 -4.81 4.17
C PHE A 99 7.48 -4.55 3.57
N LYS A 100 7.08 -3.28 3.53
CA LYS A 100 5.89 -2.81 2.82
C LYS A 100 6.31 -2.22 1.48
N TYR A 101 5.73 -2.72 0.38
CA TYR A 101 6.15 -2.37 -0.97
C TYR A 101 4.98 -2.06 -1.90
N TYR A 102 5.29 -1.80 -3.19
CA TYR A 102 4.34 -1.42 -4.24
C TYR A 102 3.46 -0.21 -3.90
N PHE A 103 3.97 0.98 -4.25
CA PHE A 103 3.13 2.16 -4.43
C PHE A 103 2.27 1.99 -5.69
N LEU A 104 1.16 1.25 -5.60
CA LEU A 104 0.15 1.26 -6.66
C LEU A 104 -0.29 2.71 -6.85
N TRP A 105 -0.30 3.22 -8.08
CA TRP A 105 -0.53 4.62 -8.39
C TRP A 105 -1.79 5.18 -7.74
N GLN A 106 -2.87 4.38 -7.69
CA GLN A 106 -4.14 4.71 -7.02
C GLN A 106 -3.95 5.01 -5.52
N TYR A 107 -3.01 4.32 -4.87
CA TYR A 107 -2.71 4.44 -3.45
C TYR A 107 -1.37 5.15 -3.17
N ALA A 108 -0.61 5.51 -4.21
CA ALA A 108 0.75 6.02 -4.06
C ALA A 108 0.80 7.27 -3.18
N GLN A 109 -0.19 8.17 -3.32
CA GLN A 109 -0.32 9.34 -2.46
C GLN A 109 -0.58 8.98 -0.99
N MET A 110 -1.38 7.95 -0.72
CA MET A 110 -1.68 7.49 0.64
C MET A 110 -0.47 6.82 1.26
N SER A 111 0.15 5.87 0.56
CA SER A 111 1.36 5.18 1.01
C SER A 111 2.53 6.15 1.21
N TRP A 112 2.66 7.17 0.33
CA TRP A 112 3.67 8.22 0.49
C TRP A 112 3.43 9.07 1.74
N LYS A 113 2.18 9.45 2.02
CA LYS A 113 1.82 10.17 3.25
C LYS A 113 2.06 9.32 4.49
N GLU A 114 1.68 8.04 4.47
CA GLU A 114 1.94 7.10 5.57
C GLU A 114 3.44 7.06 5.87
N MET A 115 4.27 6.78 4.87
CA MET A 115 5.73 6.75 5.01
C MET A 115 6.28 8.07 5.57
N ASN A 116 5.86 9.22 5.04
CA ASN A 116 6.34 10.53 5.46
C ASN A 116 5.97 10.90 6.89
N LEU A 117 4.79 10.48 7.35
CA LEU A 117 4.36 10.66 8.73
C LEU A 117 5.16 9.74 9.66
N TRP A 118 5.33 8.48 9.27
CA TRP A 118 5.96 7.48 10.11
C TRP A 118 7.44 7.76 10.33
N MET A 119 8.17 8.12 9.27
CA MET A 119 9.60 8.46 9.35
C MET A 119 9.89 9.74 10.15
N ARG A 120 8.90 10.61 10.34
CA ARG A 120 9.00 11.87 11.10
C ARG A 120 8.40 11.75 12.50
N HIS A 121 7.79 10.61 12.82
CA HIS A 121 7.14 10.40 14.09
C HIS A 121 8.22 10.21 15.18
N PRO A 122 8.19 10.96 16.30
CA PRO A 122 9.09 10.74 17.41
C PRO A 122 8.96 9.32 17.96
N HIS A 123 10.06 8.68 18.35
CA HIS A 123 10.00 7.31 18.86
C HIS A 123 8.97 7.17 20.01
N HIS A 124 8.07 6.20 19.92
CA HIS A 124 7.04 5.95 20.92
C HIS A 124 6.93 4.46 21.25
N PRO A 125 6.87 4.05 22.53
CA PRO A 125 6.97 2.64 22.93
C PRO A 125 5.84 1.72 22.42
N ASN A 126 4.71 2.29 21.99
CA ASN A 126 3.56 1.53 21.47
C ASN A 126 3.31 1.75 19.96
N ILE A 127 4.21 2.46 19.27
CA ILE A 127 4.13 2.64 17.82
C ILE A 127 5.35 1.96 17.25
N VAL A 128 5.13 1.04 16.30
CA VAL A 128 6.22 0.35 15.61
C VAL A 128 7.11 1.40 14.94
N PRO A 129 8.43 1.40 15.20
CA PRO A 129 9.32 2.39 14.63
C PRO A 129 9.50 2.15 13.13
N PHE A 130 9.66 3.25 12.41
CA PHE A 130 10.16 3.25 11.04
C PHE A 130 11.63 2.83 11.05
N ASP A 131 12.03 1.99 10.10
CA ASP A 131 13.40 1.49 9.99
C ASP A 131 14.12 2.13 8.79
N ARG A 132 13.85 1.71 7.55
CA ARG A 132 14.57 2.21 6.35
C ARG A 132 13.68 2.44 5.16
N VAL A 133 14.12 3.32 4.27
CA VAL A 133 13.56 3.44 2.91
C VAL A 133 14.21 2.37 2.04
N VAL A 134 13.39 1.64 1.28
CA VAL A 134 13.87 0.60 0.37
C VAL A 134 13.95 1.16 -1.05
N VAL A 135 15.10 0.95 -1.69
CA VAL A 135 15.33 1.32 -3.09
C VAL A 135 15.58 0.10 -3.97
N ASP A 136 15.24 0.20 -5.25
CA ASP A 136 15.64 -0.82 -6.23
C ASP A 136 17.14 -0.77 -6.55
N GLU A 137 17.61 -1.84 -7.18
CA GLU A 137 18.99 -2.06 -7.59
C GLU A 137 19.37 -1.47 -8.96
N LEU A 138 18.39 -1.10 -9.78
CA LEU A 138 18.55 -0.72 -11.18
C LEU A 138 18.76 0.79 -11.33
N GLU A 139 17.82 1.58 -10.82
CA GLU A 139 17.76 3.04 -10.92
C GLU A 139 17.76 3.70 -9.54
N GLY A 140 17.70 2.92 -8.46
CA GLY A 140 17.70 3.43 -7.08
C GLY A 140 16.41 4.16 -6.74
N ARG A 141 15.28 3.79 -7.34
CA ARG A 141 13.97 4.39 -7.02
C ARG A 141 13.40 3.77 -5.76
N ILE A 142 12.54 4.53 -5.10
CA ILE A 142 11.91 4.10 -3.86
C ILE A 142 10.84 3.05 -4.18
N VAL A 143 11.02 1.85 -3.66
CA VAL A 143 10.09 0.72 -3.88
C VAL A 143 9.23 0.39 -2.67
N GLY A 144 9.59 0.93 -1.51
CA GLY A 144 8.87 0.71 -0.26
C GLY A 144 9.68 1.17 0.95
N PHE A 145 9.34 0.64 2.11
CA PHE A 145 10.03 0.91 3.36
C PHE A 145 9.89 -0.26 4.34
N THR A 146 10.75 -0.28 5.36
CA THR A 146 10.74 -1.29 6.42
C THR A 146 10.29 -0.70 7.76
N CYS A 147 9.72 -1.56 8.60
CA CYS A 147 9.49 -1.29 10.03
C CYS A 147 9.80 -2.55 10.85
N ASP A 148 9.99 -2.38 12.16
CA ASP A 148 10.26 -3.50 13.05
C ASP A 148 9.16 -4.56 13.00
N TYR A 149 9.55 -5.84 12.99
CA TYR A 149 8.60 -6.93 13.14
C TYR A 149 8.16 -7.07 14.61
N VAL A 150 6.84 -7.00 14.84
CA VAL A 150 6.25 -7.29 16.14
C VAL A 150 5.61 -8.68 16.10
N PRO A 151 6.15 -9.65 16.86
CA PRO A 151 5.60 -10.99 16.87
C PRO A 151 4.22 -11.04 17.55
N GLY A 152 3.43 -12.03 17.16
CA GLY A 152 2.16 -12.33 17.79
C GLY A 152 0.92 -11.95 16.98
N GLY A 153 1.04 -11.81 15.66
CA GLY A 153 -0.09 -11.73 14.72
C GLY A 153 -0.90 -10.43 14.78
N ASN A 154 -1.95 -10.36 13.96
CA ASN A 154 -2.84 -9.20 13.91
C ASN A 154 -4.02 -9.32 14.91
N LEU A 155 -4.83 -8.25 15.02
CA LEU A 155 -6.00 -8.24 15.92
C LEU A 155 -7.08 -9.25 15.50
N GLU A 156 -7.18 -9.60 14.22
CA GLU A 156 -8.18 -10.56 13.74
C GLU A 156 -7.83 -12.00 14.10
N GLU A 157 -6.54 -12.33 14.14
CA GLU A 157 -6.04 -13.66 14.54
C GLU A 157 -6.09 -13.86 16.05
N ASN A 158 -5.88 -12.79 16.83
CA ASN A 158 -5.75 -12.87 18.28
C ASN A 158 -7.02 -12.50 19.05
N LYS A 159 -8.18 -13.01 18.62
CA LYS A 159 -9.49 -12.70 19.25
C LYS A 159 -9.58 -13.10 20.72
N SER A 160 -8.76 -14.05 21.16
CA SER A 160 -8.72 -14.52 22.56
C SER A 160 -7.88 -13.63 23.48
N ARG A 161 -7.02 -12.77 22.93
CA ARG A 161 -6.16 -11.89 23.72
C ARG A 161 -6.99 -10.73 24.24
N VAL A 162 -7.14 -10.64 25.56
CA VAL A 162 -7.89 -9.55 26.19
C VAL A 162 -7.25 -8.22 25.83
N PHE A 163 -7.93 -7.47 24.95
CA PHE A 163 -7.56 -6.11 24.61
C PHE A 163 -7.75 -5.22 25.83
N LYS A 164 -6.67 -4.85 26.51
CA LYS A 164 -6.76 -3.99 27.70
C LYS A 164 -6.85 -2.53 27.25
N THR A 165 -7.84 -1.78 27.71
CA THR A 165 -7.99 -0.35 27.36
C THR A 165 -6.75 0.49 27.73
N LYS A 166 -5.91 0.04 28.67
CA LYS A 166 -4.61 0.65 28.95
C LYS A 166 -3.65 0.72 27.74
N TRP A 167 -3.79 -0.17 26.76
CA TRP A 167 -2.98 -0.14 25.53
C TRP A 167 -3.39 1.00 24.59
N LEU A 168 -4.59 1.58 24.78
CA LEU A 168 -5.07 2.78 24.07
C LEU A 168 -4.77 4.09 24.80
N GLN A 169 -4.08 4.08 25.96
CA GLN A 169 -3.80 5.30 26.73
C GLN A 169 -2.70 6.18 26.10
N THR A 170 -2.65 6.24 24.77
CA THR A 170 -1.62 6.86 23.95
C THR A 170 -1.86 8.34 23.64
N THR A 171 -2.31 9.16 24.60
CA THR A 171 -2.44 10.61 24.30
C THR A 171 -2.37 11.60 25.47
N HIS A 172 -1.84 11.25 26.65
CA HIS A 172 -1.84 12.20 27.77
C HIS A 172 -0.57 12.30 28.64
N LYS A 173 0.62 12.03 28.09
CA LYS A 173 1.87 12.34 28.80
C LYS A 173 2.88 13.03 27.88
N GLY A 174 2.85 14.36 27.84
CA GLY A 174 3.88 15.13 27.14
C GLY A 174 3.51 16.58 26.76
N ARG A 175 3.04 17.38 27.73
CA ARG A 175 3.16 18.85 27.67
C ARG A 175 3.54 19.36 29.05
N ARG A 176 4.84 19.52 29.28
CA ARG A 176 5.44 20.53 30.16
C ARG A 176 6.77 20.94 29.54
#